data_AF-A0A6P6TGR8-F1
#
_entry.id   AF-A0A6P6TGR8-F1
#
_cell.length_a   1.000
_cell.length_b   1.000
_cell.length_c   1.000
_cell.angle_alpha   90.00
_cell.angle_beta   90.00
_cell.angle_gamma   90.00
#
_symmetry.space_group_name_H-M   'P 1'
#
loop_
_entity.id
_entity.type
_entity.pdbx_description
1 polymer ?
#
loop_
_entity_poly.entity_id
_entity_poly.type
_entity_poly.pdbx_seq_one_letter_code
_entity_poly.pdbx_strand_id
1 'polypeptide(L)'
;METHWIGVLVAVLETLESFPTLVLASEIRALEERLANAAMGNAFLLQGGDCAESFKEFRADNIFDAFNILAQMSIVLMFGGQKPVIKVGRMAGQFAKPRSTTYEEKDELRLPIYKGDSINGYDFNRKSRTPE
;
A
#
# COMPACT_ATOMS: atom_id res chain seq x y z
N MET A 1 -10.53 -23.07 15.87
CA MET A 1 -9.52 -22.47 14.96
C MET A 1 -9.19 -21.02 15.31
N GLU A 2 -10.02 -20.28 16.07
CA GLU A 2 -9.76 -18.86 16.39
C GLU A 2 -8.70 -18.61 17.47
N THR A 3 -8.52 -19.54 18.42
CA THR A 3 -7.62 -19.32 19.57
C THR A 3 -6.13 -19.35 19.24
N HIS A 4 -5.73 -20.05 18.17
CA HIS A 4 -4.31 -20.15 17.78
C HIS A 4 -3.77 -18.84 17.19
N TRP A 5 -4.59 -18.14 16.39
CA TRP A 5 -4.22 -16.87 15.77
C TRP A 5 -4.12 -15.73 16.77
N ILE A 6 -4.91 -15.76 17.86
CA ILE A 6 -4.90 -14.68 18.85
C ILE A 6 -3.53 -14.58 19.53
N GLY A 7 -2.93 -15.70 19.94
CA GLY A 7 -1.61 -15.69 20.57
C GLY A 7 -0.49 -15.22 19.64
N VAL A 8 -0.50 -15.70 18.39
CA VAL A 8 0.49 -15.29 17.37
C VAL A 8 0.32 -13.82 16.99
N LEU A 9 -0.92 -13.36 16.79
CA LEU A 9 -1.22 -11.98 16.45
C LEU A 9 -0.74 -11.00 17.52
N VAL A 10 -0.99 -11.30 18.80
CA VAL A 10 -0.51 -10.46 19.91
C VAL A 10 1.01 -10.34 19.88
N ALA A 11 1.73 -11.46 19.74
CA ALA A 11 3.19 -11.44 19.66
C ALA A 11 3.73 -10.65 18.45
N VAL A 12 3.05 -10.74 17.29
CA VAL A 12 3.40 -9.95 16.11
C VAL A 12 3.17 -8.45 16.36
N LEU A 13 2.04 -8.07 16.95
CA LEU A 13 1.75 -6.67 17.29
C LEU A 13 2.76 -6.09 18.27
N GLU A 14 3.10 -6.81 19.34
CA GLU A 14 4.14 -6.40 20.30
C GLU A 14 5.50 -6.20 19.62
N THR A 15 5.84 -7.06 18.66
CA THR A 15 7.07 -6.92 17.88
C THR A 15 7.03 -5.67 17.00
N LEU A 16 5.92 -5.43 16.29
CA LEU A 16 5.75 -4.25 15.44
C LEU A 16 5.77 -2.94 16.23
N GLU A 17 5.22 -2.92 17.44
CA GLU A 17 5.25 -1.77 18.35
C GLU A 17 6.67 -1.38 18.78
N SER A 18 7.61 -2.33 18.77
CA SER A 18 9.02 -2.09 19.10
C SER A 18 9.82 -1.45 17.96
N PHE A 19 9.30 -1.44 16.74
CA PHE A 19 9.98 -0.92 15.57
C PHE A 19 9.82 0.61 15.44
N PRO A 20 10.79 1.29 14.81
CA PRO A 20 10.67 2.72 14.54
C PRO A 20 9.48 3.01 13.62
N THR A 21 8.89 4.19 13.76
CA THR A 21 7.84 4.66 12.86
C THR A 21 8.39 4.91 11.46
N LEU A 22 7.58 4.62 10.43
CA LEU A 22 7.95 4.87 9.03
C LEU A 22 7.95 6.36 8.66
N VAL A 23 7.14 7.15 9.38
CA VAL A 23 7.01 8.61 9.19
C VAL A 23 6.97 9.30 10.55
N LEU A 24 7.36 10.58 10.56
CA LEU A 24 7.33 11.43 11.73
C LEU A 24 6.02 12.23 11.79
N ALA A 25 5.58 12.58 13.01
CA ALA A 25 4.38 13.38 13.20
C ALA A 25 4.46 14.78 12.53
N SER A 26 5.67 15.33 12.37
CA SER A 26 5.90 16.58 11.65
C SER A 26 5.62 16.46 10.15
N GLU A 27 5.92 15.31 9.55
CA GLU A 27 5.67 15.06 8.12
C GLU A 27 4.18 14.92 7.83
N ILE A 28 3.43 14.30 8.75
CA ILE A 28 1.96 14.21 8.69
C ILE A 28 1.33 15.60 8.70
N ARG A 29 1.73 16.47 9.64
CA ARG A 29 1.24 17.86 9.71
C ARG A 29 1.60 18.67 8.47
N ALA A 30 2.84 18.52 7.97
CA ALA A 30 3.26 19.17 6.73
C ALA A 30 2.45 18.70 5.51
N LEU A 31 2.07 17.41 5.46
CA LEU A 31 1.18 16.90 4.41
C LEU A 31 -0.24 17.45 4.56
N GLU A 32 -0.77 17.51 5.78
CA GLU A 32 -2.10 18.07 6.07
C GLU A 32 -2.23 19.52 5.58
N GLU A 33 -1.24 20.38 5.88
CA GLU A 33 -1.20 21.76 5.40
C GLU A 33 -1.16 21.86 3.87
N ARG A 34 -0.41 20.96 3.22
CA ARG A 34 -0.37 20.89 1.75
C ARG A 34 -1.73 20.47 1.18
N LEU A 35 -2.38 19.46 1.77
CA LEU A 35 -3.69 19.01 1.34
C LEU A 35 -4.77 20.09 1.56
N ALA A 36 -4.69 20.86 2.64
CA ALA A 36 -5.55 22.03 2.85
C ALA A 36 -5.39 23.07 1.73
N ASN A 37 -4.16 23.34 1.29
CA ASN A 37 -3.93 24.21 0.14
C ASN A 37 -4.54 23.66 -1.16
N ALA A 38 -4.49 22.34 -1.38
CA ALA A 38 -5.15 21.72 -2.53
C ALA A 38 -6.67 21.83 -2.46
N ALA A 39 -7.27 21.64 -1.28
CA ALA A 39 -8.71 21.79 -1.06
C ALA A 39 -9.19 23.23 -1.32
N MET A 40 -8.37 24.22 -1.02
CA MET A 40 -8.63 25.64 -1.35
C MET A 40 -8.36 25.98 -2.83
N GLY A 41 -7.93 25.00 -3.64
CA GLY A 41 -7.60 25.19 -5.05
C GLY A 41 -6.24 25.86 -5.30
N ASN A 42 -5.39 26.00 -4.29
CA ASN A 42 -4.07 26.61 -4.40
C ASN A 42 -2.97 25.62 -4.83
N ALA A 43 -3.25 24.32 -4.82
CA ALA A 43 -2.34 23.26 -5.24
C ALA A 43 -3.12 22.12 -5.93
N PHE A 44 -2.40 21.21 -6.56
CA PHE A 44 -2.96 20.00 -7.17
C PHE A 44 -2.37 18.74 -6.51
N LEU A 45 -3.21 17.76 -6.20
CA LEU A 45 -2.77 16.48 -5.65
C LEU A 45 -2.57 15.47 -6.78
N LEU A 46 -1.33 14.97 -6.92
CA LEU A 46 -0.99 13.83 -7.77
C LEU A 46 -0.69 12.63 -6.87
N GLN A 47 -1.59 11.64 -6.89
CA GLN A 47 -1.40 10.37 -6.21
C GLN A 47 -1.26 9.23 -7.22
N GLY A 48 -0.21 8.42 -7.09
CA GLY A 48 0.07 7.36 -8.05
C GLY A 48 1.01 6.29 -7.49
N GLY A 49 0.99 5.11 -8.11
CA GLY A 49 1.78 3.95 -7.70
C GLY A 49 1.02 2.66 -8.01
N ASP A 50 1.54 1.55 -7.50
CA ASP A 50 1.02 0.22 -7.84
C ASP A 50 -0.39 -0.02 -7.31
N CYS A 51 -1.12 -0.90 -8.00
CA CYS A 51 -2.44 -1.35 -7.55
C CYS A 51 -2.33 -2.11 -6.23
N ALA A 52 -1.30 -2.94 -6.10
CA ALA A 52 -0.76 -3.39 -4.83
C ALA A 52 0.68 -3.83 -5.00
N GLU A 53 1.45 -3.61 -3.95
CA GLU A 53 2.83 -4.07 -3.85
C GLU A 53 2.85 -5.59 -3.62
N SER A 54 3.82 -6.27 -4.23
CA SER A 54 4.12 -7.68 -3.95
C SER A 54 5.55 -7.81 -3.44
N PHE A 55 5.76 -8.71 -2.48
CA PHE A 55 7.10 -9.02 -1.97
C PHE A 55 8.02 -9.57 -3.05
N LYS A 56 7.48 -10.27 -4.07
CA LYS A 56 8.27 -10.78 -5.20
C LYS A 56 8.79 -9.67 -6.12
N GLU A 57 8.10 -8.53 -6.15
CA GLU A 57 8.38 -7.40 -7.05
C GLU A 57 9.02 -6.21 -6.32
N PHE A 58 9.37 -6.37 -5.04
CA PHE A 58 10.02 -5.33 -4.24
C PHE A 58 11.50 -5.20 -4.58
N ARG A 59 11.79 -4.52 -5.70
CA ARG A 59 13.13 -4.20 -6.18
C ARG A 59 13.36 -2.69 -6.17
N ALA A 60 14.58 -2.28 -5.83
CA ALA A 60 14.98 -0.88 -5.84
C ALA A 60 14.67 -0.20 -7.18
N ASP A 61 14.95 -0.88 -8.30
CA ASP A 61 14.69 -0.39 -9.66
C ASP A 61 13.21 0.02 -9.85
N ASN A 62 12.27 -0.84 -9.43
CA ASN A 62 10.84 -0.57 -9.55
C ASN A 62 10.41 0.66 -8.74
N ILE A 63 10.97 0.84 -7.54
CA ILE A 63 10.71 2.00 -6.68
C ILE A 63 11.22 3.28 -7.35
N PHE A 64 12.43 3.24 -7.91
CA PHE A 64 13.01 4.37 -8.63
C PHE A 64 12.22 4.73 -9.89
N ASP A 65 11.79 3.74 -10.65
CA ASP A 65 10.99 3.96 -11.86
C ASP A 65 9.62 4.57 -11.51
N ALA A 66 8.93 4.04 -10.49
CA ALA A 66 7.68 4.61 -10.01
C ALA A 66 7.85 6.06 -9.51
N PHE A 67 8.93 6.34 -8.77
CA PHE A 67 9.27 7.69 -8.34
C PHE A 67 9.53 8.63 -9.52
N ASN A 68 10.31 8.18 -10.52
CA ASN A 68 10.63 8.97 -11.71
C ASN A 68 9.38 9.32 -12.52
N ILE A 69 8.47 8.35 -12.71
CA ILE A 69 7.20 8.59 -13.39
C ILE A 69 6.37 9.63 -12.63
N LEU A 70 6.23 9.49 -11.32
CA LEU A 70 5.48 10.43 -10.49
C LEU A 70 6.09 11.84 -10.54
N ALA A 71 7.43 11.94 -10.54
CA ALA A 71 8.15 13.19 -10.67
C ALA A 71 7.92 13.85 -12.05
N GLN A 72 8.05 13.09 -13.14
CA GLN A 72 7.83 13.57 -14.51
C GLN A 72 6.39 14.08 -14.72
N MET A 73 5.39 13.30 -14.28
CA MET A 73 4.00 13.72 -14.32
C MET A 73 3.77 15.02 -13.55
N SER A 74 4.42 15.17 -12.39
CA SER A 74 4.28 16.40 -11.59
C SER A 74 4.79 17.63 -12.33
N ILE A 75 5.87 17.51 -13.10
CA ILE A 75 6.43 18.63 -13.88
C ILE A 75 5.45 19.07 -14.97
N VAL A 76 4.86 18.11 -15.70
CA VAL A 76 3.86 18.38 -16.73
C VAL A 76 2.61 19.05 -16.14
N LEU A 77 2.11 18.55 -15.02
CA LEU A 77 0.94 19.11 -14.34
C LEU A 77 1.20 20.49 -13.75
N MET A 78 2.39 20.73 -13.19
CA MET A 78 2.77 22.06 -12.70
C MET A 78 2.80 23.07 -13.86
N PHE A 79 3.37 22.70 -15.01
CA PHE A 79 3.43 23.58 -16.18
C PHE A 79 2.05 23.88 -16.76
N GLY A 80 1.20 22.87 -16.95
CA GLY A 80 -0.13 23.05 -17.51
C GLY A 80 -1.12 23.71 -16.56
N GLY A 81 -1.04 23.39 -15.26
CA GLY A 81 -1.96 23.88 -14.24
C GLY A 81 -1.55 25.19 -13.59
N GLN A 82 -0.30 25.63 -13.77
CA GLN A 82 0.28 26.83 -13.12
C GLN A 82 0.08 26.84 -11.59
N LYS A 83 0.11 25.65 -10.98
CA LYS A 83 -0.08 25.44 -9.55
C LYS A 83 0.95 24.45 -9.01
N PRO A 84 1.36 24.56 -7.74
CA PRO A 84 2.16 23.55 -7.07
C PRO A 84 1.51 22.16 -7.12
N VAL A 85 2.30 21.10 -7.35
CA VAL A 85 1.83 19.71 -7.32
C VAL A 85 2.38 18.98 -6.10
N ILE A 86 1.46 18.50 -5.27
CA ILE A 86 1.70 17.61 -4.12
C ILE A 86 1.77 16.19 -4.66
N LYS A 87 2.87 15.48 -4.39
CA LYS A 87 3.12 14.13 -4.89
C LYS A 87 2.91 13.14 -3.75
N VAL A 88 2.06 12.14 -3.94
CA VAL A 88 1.80 11.07 -2.97
C VAL A 88 1.95 9.71 -3.65
N GLY A 89 2.88 8.90 -3.16
CA GLY A 89 3.09 7.55 -3.66
C GLY A 89 2.12 6.54 -3.04
N ARG A 90 1.60 5.60 -3.84
CA ARG A 90 1.04 4.34 -3.34
C ARG A 90 2.18 3.34 -3.23
N MET A 91 2.89 3.37 -2.10
CA MET A 91 4.13 2.63 -1.84
C MET A 91 4.34 2.44 -0.34
N ALA A 92 5.20 1.51 0.05
CA ALA A 92 5.62 1.25 1.42
C ALA A 92 4.47 0.83 2.37
N GLY A 93 3.47 0.10 1.87
CA GLY A 93 2.41 -0.42 2.72
C GLY A 93 1.16 -0.93 2.02
N GLN A 94 1.06 -0.83 0.69
CA GLN A 94 -0.10 -1.27 -0.08
C GLN A 94 -0.03 -2.78 -0.37
N PHE A 95 0.23 -3.60 0.66
CA PHE A 95 0.33 -5.05 0.54
C PHE A 95 -1.02 -5.76 0.70
N ALA A 96 -2.00 -5.12 1.32
CA ALA A 96 -3.34 -5.68 1.48
C ALA A 96 -4.27 -5.29 0.30
N LYS A 97 -5.15 -6.21 -0.07
CA LYS A 97 -6.18 -6.06 -1.12
C LYS A 97 -7.56 -6.37 -0.55
N PRO A 98 -8.49 -5.40 -0.52
CA PRO A 98 -9.88 -5.69 -0.19
C PRO A 98 -10.49 -6.59 -1.27
N ARG A 99 -11.33 -7.54 -0.87
CA ARG A 99 -12.02 -8.48 -1.77
C ARG A 99 -13.51 -8.47 -1.47
N SER A 100 -14.32 -8.48 -2.53
CA SER A 100 -15.79 -8.54 -2.44
C SER A 100 -16.30 -9.93 -2.05
N THR A 101 -15.51 -10.97 -2.31
CA THR A 101 -15.83 -12.36 -1.94
C THR A 101 -14.75 -12.91 -1.02
N THR A 102 -15.09 -13.92 -0.22
CA THR A 102 -14.19 -14.53 0.76
C THR A 102 -13.45 -15.75 0.23
N TYR A 103 -13.97 -16.37 -0.83
CA TYR A 103 -13.42 -17.57 -1.45
C TYR A 103 -13.24 -17.41 -2.96
N GLU A 104 -12.26 -18.13 -3.50
CA GLU A 104 -12.01 -18.33 -4.92
C GLU A 104 -12.17 -19.83 -5.22
N GLU A 105 -12.95 -20.14 -6.24
CA GLU A 105 -13.22 -21.52 -6.68
C GLU A 105 -12.56 -21.73 -8.05
N LYS A 106 -11.76 -22.78 -8.17
CA LYS A 106 -11.22 -23.27 -9.45
C LYS A 106 -11.34 -24.79 -9.45
N ASP A 107 -11.91 -25.31 -10.54
CA ASP A 107 -12.24 -26.73 -10.68
C ASP A 107 -13.07 -27.21 -9.47
N GLU A 108 -12.59 -28.22 -8.75
CA GLU A 108 -13.26 -28.79 -7.57
C GLU A 108 -12.76 -28.19 -6.25
N LEU A 109 -11.86 -27.21 -6.29
CA LEU A 109 -11.20 -26.67 -5.11
C LEU A 109 -11.71 -25.26 -4.77
N ARG A 110 -12.22 -25.11 -3.55
CA ARG A 110 -12.61 -23.84 -2.93
C ARG A 110 -11.57 -23.41 -1.90
N LEU A 111 -10.87 -22.31 -2.14
CA LEU A 111 -9.85 -21.77 -1.23
C LEU A 111 -10.17 -20.35 -0.78
N PRO A 112 -9.64 -19.89 0.37
CA PRO A 112 -9.64 -18.48 0.71
C PRO A 112 -9.06 -17.65 -0.42
N ILE A 113 -9.70 -16.53 -0.69
CA ILE A 113 -9.27 -15.61 -1.72
C ILE A 113 -7.93 -14.97 -1.34
N TYR A 114 -7.09 -14.65 -2.31
CA TYR A 114 -5.87 -13.89 -2.06
C TYR A 114 -6.22 -12.47 -1.59
N LYS A 115 -5.74 -12.08 -0.41
CA LYS A 115 -6.03 -10.79 0.22
C LYS A 115 -4.83 -9.84 0.22
N GLY A 116 -3.77 -10.18 -0.52
CA GLY A 116 -2.54 -9.42 -0.52
C GLY A 116 -1.44 -10.09 0.30
N ASP A 117 -0.19 -9.77 -0.02
CA ASP A 117 0.99 -10.47 0.49
C ASP A 117 1.18 -10.32 2.01
N SER A 118 0.58 -9.30 2.63
CA SER A 118 0.56 -9.13 4.09
C SER A 118 -0.46 -10.00 4.81
N ILE A 119 -1.26 -10.81 4.09
CA ILE A 119 -2.28 -11.68 4.67
C ILE A 119 -2.06 -13.11 4.21
N ASN A 120 -1.98 -13.37 2.90
CA ASN A 120 -1.76 -14.73 2.37
C ASN A 120 -1.08 -14.69 1.00
N GLY A 121 -0.52 -15.82 0.57
CA GLY A 121 0.20 -15.95 -0.69
C GLY A 121 -0.70 -15.99 -1.94
N TYR A 122 -0.14 -15.52 -3.06
CA TYR A 122 -0.82 -15.42 -4.35
C TYR A 122 -1.24 -16.78 -4.94
N ASP A 123 -0.37 -17.78 -4.83
CA ASP A 123 -0.53 -19.09 -5.48
C ASP A 123 -1.81 -19.80 -5.03
N PHE A 124 -2.52 -20.44 -5.97
CA PHE A 124 -3.80 -21.10 -5.70
C PHE A 124 -3.58 -22.51 -5.14
N ASN A 125 -3.14 -22.59 -3.88
CA ASN A 125 -3.00 -23.85 -3.14
C ASN A 125 -3.31 -23.64 -1.64
N ARG A 126 -3.61 -24.73 -0.92
CA ARG A 126 -4.02 -24.67 0.49
C ARG A 126 -2.98 -23.98 1.39
N LYS A 127 -1.70 -24.25 1.16
CA LYS A 127 -0.60 -23.68 1.95
C LYS A 127 -0.57 -22.15 1.76
N SER A 128 -0.43 -21.69 0.53
CA SER A 128 -0.36 -20.27 0.19
C SER A 128 -1.61 -19.49 0.60
N ARG A 129 -2.81 -20.10 0.57
CA ARG A 129 -4.06 -19.40 0.93
C ARG A 129 -4.38 -19.38 2.43
N THR A 130 -3.58 -20.08 3.24
CA THR A 130 -3.65 -19.96 4.70
C THR A 130 -3.00 -18.63 5.10
N PRO A 131 -3.65 -17.80 5.93
CA PRO A 131 -3.01 -16.58 6.42
C PRO A 131 -1.74 -16.90 7.21
N GLU A 132 -0.71 -16.05 7.13
CA GLU A 132 0.54 -16.16 7.90
C GLU A 132 0.98 -14.78 8.39
#